data_AF-A0A495LXU3-F1
#
_entry.id   AF-A0A495LXU3-F1
#
_cell.length_a   1.000
_cell.length_b   1.000
_cell.length_c   1.000
_cell.angle_alpha   90.00
_cell.angle_beta   90.00
_cell.angle_gamma   90.00
#
_symmetry.space_group_name_H-M   'P 1'
#
loop_
_entity.id
_entity.type
_entity.pdbx_description
1 polymer ?
#
loop_
_entity_poly.entity_id
_entity_poly.type
_entity_poly.pdbx_seq_one_letter_code
_entity_poly.pdbx_strand_id
1 'polypeptide(L)'
;MAELLAILLITRPLLTVFHELGHAIPAILMTRERATIFLGSYGDTEQSFRFAVGKLEIWIKYNLFKWKGGLCVPHASNISINKKIIYTLTGPLASLSIGIVSCYMAFALKLTDFMSFLFLVFLLLSIFDFLKNIIPSSRSIVLHDGRIGHNDGTSLVRLFRHKRFPKQYFEAIALYNQKQYKEAAFLFDSLLSTGLQDQDTYRWAIYCHLLLKDYFKAKVYFSEFKKRFTMNSEDYSNLGLIYSHYENHEKAMKFYAKSLKLNPMNSYSLNNKGYTLNILEKYEEAIAFFDKALEIDKSFAYSYNNRGLSKIKLGRIEEGLHDLNLSFELDPYNSYYFRNLGIYHQDKGEYGKALKLFLKSRSLDRYTHNIDLLIAEAKDYLSRKI
;
A
#
# COMPACT_ATOMS: atom_id res chain seq x y z
N MET A 1 -34.32 -15.28 -29.68
CA MET A 1 -33.79 -14.17 -28.85
C MET A 1 -34.33 -14.18 -27.42
N ALA A 2 -35.65 -14.25 -27.20
CA ALA A 2 -36.23 -14.28 -25.85
C ALA A 2 -35.80 -15.50 -25.01
N GLU A 3 -35.76 -16.70 -25.61
CA GLU A 3 -35.32 -17.93 -24.94
C GLU A 3 -33.85 -17.90 -24.53
N LEU A 4 -32.98 -17.42 -25.43
CA LEU A 4 -31.55 -17.24 -25.12
C LEU A 4 -31.34 -16.23 -23.99
N LEU A 5 -32.12 -15.14 -23.96
CA LEU A 5 -32.08 -14.17 -22.88
C LEU A 5 -32.53 -14.77 -21.55
N ALA A 6 -33.61 -15.57 -21.55
CA ALA A 6 -34.08 -16.28 -20.35
C ALA A 6 -33.03 -17.29 -19.84
N ILE A 7 -32.41 -18.04 -20.75
CA ILE A 7 -31.30 -18.95 -20.44
C ILE A 7 -30.15 -18.17 -19.80
N LEU A 8 -29.75 -17.02 -20.35
CA LEU A 8 -28.68 -16.19 -19.81
C LEU A 8 -29.01 -15.61 -18.43
N LEU A 9 -30.27 -15.24 -18.19
CA LEU A 9 -30.74 -14.72 -16.89
C LEU A 9 -30.69 -15.78 -15.78
N ILE A 10 -30.84 -17.06 -16.13
CA ILE A 10 -30.77 -18.18 -15.18
C ILE A 10 -29.32 -18.64 -15.00
N THR A 11 -28.62 -18.86 -16.10
CA THR A 11 -27.28 -19.49 -16.10
C THR A 11 -26.21 -18.61 -15.47
N ARG A 12 -26.23 -17.29 -15.69
CA ARG A 12 -25.20 -16.39 -15.14
C ARG A 12 -25.20 -16.32 -13.61
N PRO A 13 -26.33 -16.06 -12.92
CA PRO A 13 -26.35 -16.09 -11.46
C PRO A 13 -25.96 -17.45 -10.88
N LEU A 14 -26.45 -18.55 -11.47
CA LEU A 14 -26.08 -19.91 -11.05
C LEU A 14 -24.58 -20.16 -11.17
N LEU A 15 -23.97 -19.69 -12.27
CA LEU A 15 -22.53 -19.82 -12.48
C LEU A 15 -21.74 -19.10 -11.38
N THR A 16 -22.12 -17.87 -11.04
CA THR A 16 -21.53 -17.12 -9.92
C THR A 16 -21.72 -17.86 -8.59
N VAL A 17 -22.91 -18.42 -8.33
CA VAL A 17 -23.17 -19.20 -7.11
C VAL A 17 -22.19 -20.38 -7.01
N PHE A 18 -22.08 -21.20 -8.06
CA PHE A 18 -21.20 -22.36 -8.04
C PHE A 18 -19.72 -21.99 -7.93
N HIS A 19 -19.31 -20.90 -8.57
CA HIS A 19 -17.97 -20.36 -8.47
C HIS A 19 -17.64 -19.98 -7.02
N GLU A 20 -18.47 -19.14 -6.38
CA GLU A 20 -18.22 -18.68 -5.01
C GLU A 20 -18.31 -19.80 -3.98
N LEU A 21 -19.24 -20.75 -4.17
CA LEU A 21 -19.29 -21.98 -3.36
C LEU A 21 -18.03 -22.82 -3.53
N GLY A 22 -17.47 -22.87 -4.74
CA GLY A 22 -16.21 -23.52 -5.05
C GLY A 22 -15.01 -22.93 -4.30
N HIS A 23 -15.06 -21.66 -3.89
CA HIS A 23 -14.08 -21.09 -2.96
C HIS A 23 -14.44 -21.39 -1.50
N ALA A 24 -15.68 -21.13 -1.11
CA ALA A 24 -16.09 -21.10 0.28
C ALA A 24 -16.09 -22.50 0.93
N ILE A 25 -16.56 -23.53 0.22
CA ILE A 25 -16.64 -24.89 0.75
C ILE A 25 -15.24 -25.44 1.06
N PRO A 26 -14.26 -25.44 0.13
CA PRO A 26 -12.90 -25.84 0.45
C PRO A 26 -12.26 -24.99 1.55
N ALA A 27 -12.49 -23.67 1.55
CA ALA A 27 -11.98 -22.80 2.62
C ALA A 27 -12.51 -23.23 4.01
N ILE A 28 -13.81 -23.48 4.14
CA ILE A 28 -14.43 -23.97 5.39
C ILE A 28 -13.88 -25.35 5.77
N LEU A 29 -13.78 -26.30 4.83
CA LEU A 29 -13.29 -27.65 5.11
C LEU A 29 -11.84 -27.64 5.59
N MET A 30 -10.97 -26.83 4.96
CA MET A 30 -9.54 -26.78 5.26
C MET A 30 -9.19 -25.95 6.50
N THR A 31 -10.01 -24.97 6.85
CA THR A 31 -9.75 -24.06 7.99
C THR A 31 -10.62 -24.36 9.20
N ARG A 32 -11.77 -25.01 9.01
CA ARG A 32 -12.86 -25.15 9.99
C ARG A 32 -13.41 -23.81 10.48
N GLU A 33 -13.15 -22.71 9.77
CA GLU A 33 -13.68 -21.39 10.08
C GLU A 33 -14.85 -21.02 9.19
N ARG A 34 -15.52 -19.91 9.50
CA ARG A 34 -16.61 -19.39 8.67
C ARG A 34 -16.10 -18.80 7.36
N ALA A 35 -16.94 -18.82 6.34
CA ALA A 35 -16.72 -18.08 5.10
C ALA A 35 -18.02 -17.39 4.69
N THR A 36 -17.88 -16.18 4.14
CA THR A 36 -19.00 -15.37 3.65
C THR A 36 -18.87 -15.24 2.14
N ILE A 37 -19.94 -15.51 1.40
CA ILE A 37 -20.01 -15.22 -0.04
C ILE A 37 -21.03 -14.10 -0.29
N PHE A 38 -20.68 -13.22 -1.21
CA PHE A 38 -21.54 -12.15 -1.70
C PHE A 38 -21.85 -12.42 -3.16
N LEU A 39 -23.13 -12.53 -3.50
CA LEU A 39 -23.64 -12.86 -4.82
C LEU A 39 -24.32 -11.62 -5.41
N GLY A 40 -23.81 -11.18 -6.55
CA GLY A 40 -24.24 -9.95 -7.23
C GLY A 40 -23.52 -8.69 -6.76
N SER A 41 -22.64 -8.77 -5.75
CA SER A 41 -21.86 -7.65 -5.23
C SER A 41 -20.46 -8.04 -4.80
N TYR A 42 -19.60 -7.03 -4.58
CA TYR A 42 -18.24 -7.19 -4.05
C TYR A 42 -18.17 -6.75 -2.58
N GLY A 43 -19.03 -7.35 -1.73
CA GLY A 43 -19.08 -7.07 -0.29
C GLY A 43 -20.14 -6.05 0.14
N ASP A 44 -20.95 -5.55 -0.80
CA ASP A 44 -22.07 -4.65 -0.51
C ASP A 44 -23.27 -5.48 -0.02
N THR A 45 -23.72 -5.20 1.20
CA THR A 45 -24.80 -5.90 1.91
C THR A 45 -26.15 -5.21 1.80
N GLU A 46 -26.22 -3.98 1.27
CA GLU A 46 -27.49 -3.27 1.12
C GLU A 46 -28.41 -4.02 0.16
N GLN A 47 -29.73 -3.95 0.32
CA GLN A 47 -30.68 -4.58 -0.62
C GLN A 47 -30.35 -6.04 -0.96
N SER A 48 -29.99 -6.82 0.05
CA SER A 48 -29.55 -8.20 -0.10
C SER A 48 -30.30 -9.14 0.84
N PHE A 49 -30.56 -10.36 0.38
CA PHE A 49 -30.99 -11.46 1.24
C PHE A 49 -29.77 -12.02 1.96
N ARG A 50 -29.91 -12.24 3.26
CA ARG A 50 -28.90 -12.91 4.08
C ARG A 50 -29.45 -14.25 4.53
N PHE A 51 -28.68 -15.31 4.34
CA PHE A 51 -28.94 -16.58 5.02
C PHE A 51 -27.63 -17.30 5.35
N ALA A 52 -27.67 -18.15 6.38
CA ALA A 52 -26.51 -18.89 6.84
C ALA A 52 -26.84 -20.38 6.94
N VAL A 53 -25.91 -21.21 6.48
CA VAL A 53 -25.98 -22.67 6.57
C VAL A 53 -24.69 -23.15 7.22
N GLY A 54 -24.76 -23.48 8.51
CA GLY A 54 -23.61 -23.89 9.31
C GLY A 54 -22.53 -22.80 9.38
N LYS A 55 -21.38 -23.03 8.74
CA LYS A 55 -20.24 -22.10 8.70
C LYS A 55 -20.21 -21.22 7.44
N LEU A 56 -21.17 -21.39 6.54
CA LEU A 56 -21.30 -20.61 5.32
C LEU A 56 -22.36 -19.53 5.50
N GLU A 57 -21.99 -18.29 5.23
CA GLU A 57 -22.89 -17.15 5.17
C GLU A 57 -23.01 -16.67 3.72
N ILE A 58 -24.23 -16.40 3.27
CA ILE A 58 -24.52 -16.03 1.88
C ILE A 58 -25.33 -14.73 1.87
N TRP A 59 -24.84 -13.76 1.12
CA TRP A 59 -25.52 -12.50 0.81
C TRP A 59 -25.89 -12.45 -0.67
N ILE A 60 -27.14 -12.20 -1.01
CA ILE A 60 -27.65 -12.19 -2.39
C ILE A 60 -28.37 -10.89 -2.71
N LYS A 61 -27.88 -10.11 -3.68
CA LYS A 61 -28.55 -8.87 -4.13
C LYS A 61 -29.92 -9.15 -4.75
N TYR A 62 -30.95 -8.40 -4.35
CA TYR A 62 -32.32 -8.56 -4.83
C TYR A 62 -32.45 -8.46 -6.36
N ASN A 63 -31.74 -7.51 -6.96
CA ASN A 63 -31.87 -7.22 -8.38
C ASN A 63 -30.83 -7.98 -9.20
N LEU A 64 -31.24 -9.12 -9.77
CA LEU A 64 -30.42 -9.97 -10.65
C LEU A 64 -29.83 -9.20 -11.85
N PHE A 65 -30.50 -8.18 -12.37
CA PHE A 65 -30.00 -7.38 -13.51
C PHE A 65 -28.84 -6.45 -13.13
N LYS A 66 -28.64 -6.18 -11.83
CA LYS A 66 -27.55 -5.35 -11.32
C LYS A 66 -26.35 -6.17 -10.83
N TRP A 67 -26.35 -7.49 -10.99
CA TRP A 67 -25.27 -8.34 -10.52
C TRP A 67 -23.97 -8.01 -11.24
N LYS A 68 -22.96 -7.60 -10.45
CA LYS A 68 -21.63 -7.24 -10.97
C LYS A 68 -20.64 -8.42 -10.94
N GLY A 69 -20.88 -9.41 -10.08
CA GLY A 69 -20.01 -10.57 -9.86
C GLY A 69 -20.27 -11.23 -8.52
N GLY A 70 -19.32 -12.02 -8.03
CA GLY A 70 -19.31 -12.60 -6.69
C GLY A 70 -18.03 -12.26 -5.92
N LEU A 71 -18.07 -12.48 -4.60
CA LEU A 71 -16.91 -12.37 -3.71
C LEU A 71 -17.00 -13.40 -2.59
N CYS A 72 -15.94 -14.20 -2.41
CA CYS A 72 -15.77 -15.08 -1.26
C CYS A 72 -14.74 -14.51 -0.27
N VAL A 73 -15.15 -14.38 1.00
CA VAL A 73 -14.31 -13.91 2.11
C VAL A 73 -14.24 -14.99 3.20
N PRO A 74 -13.14 -15.76 3.27
CA PRO A 74 -12.89 -16.67 4.38
C PRO A 74 -12.49 -15.88 5.64
N HIS A 75 -13.01 -16.25 6.82
CA HIS A 75 -12.76 -15.53 8.07
C HIS A 75 -11.51 -16.02 8.82
N ALA A 76 -10.86 -17.09 8.34
CA ALA A 76 -9.65 -17.60 8.95
C ALA A 76 -8.49 -16.59 8.85
N SER A 77 -7.91 -16.25 10.00
CA SER A 77 -6.82 -15.28 10.11
C SER A 77 -5.47 -15.82 9.62
N ASN A 78 -5.24 -17.12 9.72
CA ASN A 78 -3.95 -17.75 9.39
C ASN A 78 -4.10 -18.95 8.45
N ILE A 79 -4.36 -18.67 7.17
CA ILE A 79 -4.43 -19.69 6.11
C ILE A 79 -3.06 -19.83 5.45
N SER A 80 -2.51 -21.04 5.42
CA SER A 80 -1.25 -21.32 4.71
C SER A 80 -1.37 -21.04 3.21
N ILE A 81 -0.26 -20.67 2.56
CA ILE A 81 -0.23 -20.36 1.12
C ILE A 81 -0.78 -21.51 0.28
N ASN A 82 -0.46 -22.76 0.61
CA ASN A 82 -0.99 -23.93 -0.09
C ASN A 82 -2.53 -24.01 0.01
N LYS A 83 -3.09 -23.78 1.20
CA LYS A 83 -4.55 -23.75 1.39
C LYS A 83 -5.19 -22.60 0.60
N LYS A 84 -4.54 -21.42 0.57
CA LYS A 84 -4.99 -20.28 -0.26
C LYS A 84 -5.02 -20.62 -1.75
N ILE A 85 -3.96 -21.22 -2.28
CA ILE A 85 -3.89 -21.66 -3.67
C ILE A 85 -5.03 -22.63 -3.99
N ILE A 86 -5.26 -23.61 -3.11
CA ILE A 86 -6.30 -24.62 -3.30
C ILE A 86 -7.67 -23.96 -3.40
N TYR A 87 -8.10 -23.20 -2.37
CA TYR A 87 -9.47 -22.66 -2.41
C TYR A 87 -9.63 -21.58 -3.51
N THR A 88 -8.59 -20.83 -3.87
CA THR A 88 -8.65 -19.86 -4.98
C THR A 88 -8.78 -20.57 -6.33
N LEU A 89 -8.15 -21.73 -6.52
CA LEU A 89 -8.25 -22.50 -7.77
C LEU A 89 -9.60 -23.24 -7.89
N THR A 90 -10.17 -23.70 -6.77
CA THR A 90 -11.40 -24.52 -6.79
C THR A 90 -12.65 -23.74 -7.16
N GLY A 91 -12.70 -22.42 -7.01
CA GLY A 91 -13.85 -21.62 -7.46
C GLY A 91 -14.12 -21.75 -8.95
N PRO A 92 -13.21 -21.29 -9.83
CA PRO A 92 -13.33 -21.45 -11.28
C PRO A 92 -13.51 -22.91 -11.72
N LEU A 93 -12.82 -23.85 -11.06
CA LEU A 93 -12.94 -25.27 -11.39
C LEU A 93 -14.30 -25.87 -11.02
N ALA A 94 -14.92 -25.43 -9.93
CA ALA A 94 -16.21 -25.96 -9.49
C ALA A 94 -17.31 -25.65 -10.51
N SER A 95 -17.41 -24.39 -10.94
CA SER A 95 -18.37 -23.97 -11.96
C SER A 95 -18.15 -24.69 -13.30
N LEU A 96 -16.89 -24.86 -13.72
CA LEU A 96 -16.54 -25.60 -14.94
C LEU A 96 -16.91 -27.09 -14.84
N SER A 97 -16.57 -27.73 -13.71
CA SER A 97 -16.86 -29.16 -13.49
C SER A 97 -18.36 -29.42 -13.48
N ILE A 98 -19.15 -28.57 -12.82
CA ILE A 98 -20.61 -28.66 -12.83
C ILE A 98 -21.16 -28.46 -14.25
N GLY A 99 -20.59 -27.53 -15.03
CA GLY A 99 -20.94 -27.33 -16.43
C GLY A 99 -20.72 -28.59 -17.27
N ILE A 100 -19.54 -29.21 -17.16
CA ILE A 100 -19.17 -30.43 -17.89
C ILE A 100 -20.11 -31.58 -17.51
N VAL A 101 -20.29 -31.84 -16.20
CA VAL A 101 -21.10 -32.95 -15.70
C VAL A 101 -22.57 -32.76 -16.07
N SER A 102 -23.11 -31.56 -15.93
CA SER A 102 -24.52 -31.29 -16.25
C SER A 102 -24.80 -31.42 -17.75
N CYS A 103 -23.89 -30.92 -18.60
CA CYS A 103 -23.99 -31.10 -20.05
C CYS A 103 -23.90 -32.58 -20.43
N TYR A 104 -22.93 -33.31 -19.88
CA TYR A 104 -22.80 -34.75 -20.12
C TYR A 104 -24.07 -35.51 -19.73
N MET A 105 -24.61 -35.27 -18.53
CA MET A 105 -25.83 -35.92 -18.06
C MET A 105 -27.03 -35.60 -18.96
N ALA A 106 -27.13 -34.36 -19.47
CA ALA A 106 -28.23 -33.97 -20.35
C ALA A 106 -28.29 -34.83 -21.62
N PHE A 107 -27.14 -35.06 -22.25
CA PHE A 107 -27.04 -35.90 -23.44
C PHE A 107 -27.11 -37.40 -23.12
N ALA A 108 -26.48 -37.84 -22.03
CA ALA A 108 -26.49 -39.25 -21.63
C ALA A 108 -27.89 -39.75 -21.25
N LEU A 109 -28.68 -38.92 -20.55
CA LEU A 109 -30.05 -39.22 -20.15
C LEU A 109 -31.09 -38.87 -21.21
N LYS A 110 -30.66 -38.35 -22.38
CA LYS A 110 -31.54 -37.90 -23.48
C LYS A 110 -32.65 -36.95 -22.99
N LEU A 111 -32.26 -35.93 -22.23
CA LEU A 111 -33.21 -34.88 -21.82
C LEU A 111 -33.78 -34.15 -23.05
N THR A 112 -34.91 -33.48 -22.86
CA THR A 112 -35.56 -32.66 -23.90
C THR A 112 -34.57 -31.71 -24.59
N ASP A 113 -34.79 -31.40 -25.86
CA ASP A 113 -33.93 -30.52 -26.66
C ASP A 113 -33.63 -29.18 -25.97
N PHE A 114 -34.63 -28.59 -25.32
CA PHE A 114 -34.47 -27.36 -24.54
C PHE A 114 -33.46 -27.51 -23.39
N MET A 115 -33.55 -28.59 -22.60
CA MET A 115 -32.64 -28.84 -21.48
C MET A 115 -31.22 -29.15 -21.95
N SER A 116 -31.08 -29.93 -23.03
CA SER A 116 -29.79 -30.20 -23.65
C SER A 116 -29.14 -28.91 -24.16
N PHE A 117 -29.92 -28.02 -24.78
CA PHE A 117 -29.45 -26.70 -25.19
C PHE A 117 -29.08 -25.80 -24.00
N LEU A 118 -29.90 -25.75 -22.95
CA LEU A 118 -29.64 -25.01 -21.71
C LEU A 118 -28.30 -25.41 -21.10
N PHE A 119 -28.04 -26.70 -20.94
CA PHE A 119 -26.80 -27.19 -20.33
C PHE A 119 -25.58 -27.04 -21.25
N LEU A 120 -25.76 -27.10 -22.57
CA LEU A 120 -24.71 -26.74 -23.53
C LEU A 120 -24.32 -25.26 -23.39
N VAL A 121 -25.29 -24.36 -23.32
CA VAL A 121 -25.04 -22.93 -23.09
C VAL A 121 -24.37 -22.71 -21.74
N PHE A 122 -24.83 -23.39 -20.68
CA PHE A 122 -24.21 -23.32 -19.36
C PHE A 122 -22.75 -23.79 -19.37
N LEU A 123 -22.43 -24.88 -20.07
CA LEU A 123 -21.05 -25.34 -20.27
C LEU A 123 -20.20 -24.28 -20.97
N LEU A 124 -20.66 -23.72 -22.08
CA LEU A 124 -19.93 -22.68 -22.81
C LEU A 124 -19.66 -21.45 -21.94
N LEU A 125 -20.65 -21.01 -21.16
CA LEU A 125 -20.48 -19.91 -20.20
C LEU A 125 -19.50 -20.26 -19.08
N SER A 126 -19.51 -21.50 -18.58
CA SER A 126 -18.57 -21.96 -17.55
C SER A 126 -17.12 -22.00 -18.03
N ILE A 127 -16.89 -22.37 -19.30
CA ILE A 127 -15.57 -22.31 -19.93
C ILE A 127 -15.11 -20.85 -20.03
N PHE A 128 -15.99 -19.96 -20.47
CA PHE A 128 -15.67 -18.53 -20.56
C PHE A 128 -15.35 -17.93 -19.19
N ASP A 129 -16.16 -18.22 -18.17
CA ASP A 129 -15.93 -17.76 -16.79
C ASP A 129 -14.62 -18.31 -16.21
N PHE A 130 -14.34 -19.59 -16.42
CA PHE A 130 -13.07 -20.21 -16.03
C PHE A 130 -11.87 -19.47 -16.61
N LEU A 131 -11.87 -19.24 -17.93
CA LEU A 131 -10.79 -18.53 -18.62
C LEU A 131 -10.64 -17.09 -18.11
N LYS A 132 -11.76 -16.37 -17.96
CA LYS A 132 -11.78 -14.99 -17.48
C LYS A 132 -11.20 -14.85 -16.07
N ASN A 133 -11.47 -15.80 -15.18
CA ASN A 133 -11.01 -15.75 -13.80
C ASN A 133 -9.58 -16.26 -13.63
N ILE A 134 -9.15 -17.29 -14.38
CA ILE A 134 -7.81 -17.88 -14.27
C ILE A 134 -6.73 -17.10 -15.03
N ILE A 135 -7.04 -16.42 -16.14
CA ILE A 135 -6.06 -15.60 -16.85
C ILE A 135 -5.78 -14.32 -16.03
N PRO A 136 -4.54 -14.06 -15.57
CA PRO A 136 -4.23 -12.89 -14.76
C PRO A 136 -4.60 -11.59 -15.49
N SER A 137 -5.33 -10.70 -14.80
CA SER A 137 -5.70 -9.40 -15.33
C SER A 137 -5.03 -8.26 -14.57
N SER A 138 -4.66 -7.20 -15.28
CA SER A 138 -4.18 -5.94 -14.71
C SER A 138 -5.31 -5.07 -14.14
N ARG A 139 -6.58 -5.40 -14.44
CA ARG A 139 -7.74 -4.66 -13.91
C ARG A 139 -7.97 -5.02 -12.44
N SER A 140 -8.00 -4.00 -11.58
CA SER A 140 -8.42 -4.11 -10.18
C SER A 140 -9.93 -4.14 -10.05
N ILE A 141 -10.41 -4.82 -9.00
CA ILE A 141 -11.80 -4.81 -8.57
C ILE A 141 -11.85 -3.97 -7.30
N VAL A 142 -12.58 -2.86 -7.29
CA VAL A 142 -12.76 -2.07 -6.07
C VAL A 142 -13.88 -2.71 -5.25
N LEU A 143 -13.53 -3.21 -4.06
CA LEU A 143 -14.48 -3.78 -3.11
C LEU A 143 -15.30 -2.66 -2.46
N HIS A 144 -16.45 -3.02 -1.89
CA HIS A 144 -17.33 -2.05 -1.23
C HIS A 144 -16.65 -1.29 -0.08
N ASP A 145 -15.68 -1.91 0.60
CA ASP A 145 -14.89 -1.29 1.66
C ASP A 145 -13.68 -0.47 1.17
N GLY A 146 -13.58 -0.24 -0.15
CA GLY A 146 -12.50 0.53 -0.78
C GLY A 146 -11.21 -0.27 -1.01
N ARG A 147 -11.12 -1.53 -0.57
CA ARG A 147 -9.96 -2.38 -0.85
C ARG A 147 -9.91 -2.74 -2.33
N ILE A 148 -8.68 -2.96 -2.82
CA ILE A 148 -8.43 -3.41 -4.19
C ILE A 148 -8.32 -4.93 -4.20
N GLY A 149 -9.30 -5.58 -4.82
CA GLY A 149 -9.29 -6.98 -5.20
C GLY A 149 -8.70 -7.21 -6.60
N HIS A 150 -8.42 -8.47 -6.90
CA HIS A 150 -7.97 -8.94 -8.21
C HIS A 150 -8.68 -10.25 -8.55
N ASN A 151 -8.71 -10.62 -9.83
CA ASN A 151 -9.22 -11.93 -10.22
C ASN A 151 -8.34 -13.08 -9.71
N ASP A 152 -8.86 -14.30 -9.76
CA ASP A 152 -8.20 -15.49 -9.20
C ASP A 152 -6.84 -15.73 -9.81
N GLY A 153 -6.68 -15.57 -11.12
CA GLY A 153 -5.42 -15.72 -11.82
C GLY A 153 -4.31 -14.83 -11.27
N THR A 154 -4.59 -13.54 -11.10
CA THR A 154 -3.65 -12.59 -10.50
C THR A 154 -3.35 -12.96 -9.04
N SER A 155 -4.35 -13.39 -8.28
CA SER A 155 -4.18 -13.86 -6.90
C SER A 155 -3.32 -15.13 -6.81
N LEU A 156 -3.53 -16.10 -7.70
CA LEU A 156 -2.76 -17.33 -7.80
C LEU A 156 -1.30 -17.05 -8.16
N VAL A 157 -1.03 -16.22 -9.17
CA VAL A 157 0.35 -15.84 -9.54
C VAL A 157 1.08 -15.23 -8.34
N ARG A 158 0.42 -14.36 -7.57
CA ARG A 158 1.00 -13.80 -6.33
C ARG A 158 1.27 -14.88 -5.29
N LEU A 159 0.33 -15.78 -5.04
CA LEU A 159 0.50 -16.87 -4.07
C LEU A 159 1.63 -17.84 -4.48
N PHE A 160 1.73 -18.19 -5.76
CA PHE A 160 2.81 -19.03 -6.28
C PHE A 160 4.16 -18.31 -6.19
N ARG A 161 4.23 -17.01 -6.46
CA ARG A 161 5.43 -16.21 -6.22
C ARG A 161 5.78 -16.21 -4.74
N HIS A 162 4.80 -16.05 -3.85
CA HIS A 162 5.02 -16.08 -2.40
C HIS A 162 5.55 -17.42 -1.89
N LYS A 163 5.15 -18.54 -2.49
CA LYS A 163 5.65 -19.87 -2.14
C LYS A 163 7.15 -20.06 -2.42
N ARG A 164 7.72 -19.24 -3.31
CA ARG A 164 9.16 -19.25 -3.62
C ARG A 164 10.00 -18.55 -2.55
N PHE A 165 9.39 -17.78 -1.66
CA PHE A 165 10.12 -17.07 -0.61
C PHE A 165 10.49 -18.01 0.55
N PRO A 166 11.75 -17.95 1.03
CA PRO A 166 12.18 -18.71 2.20
C PRO A 166 11.49 -18.19 3.47
N LYS A 167 11.40 -19.03 4.51
CA LYS A 167 10.81 -18.65 5.81
C LYS A 167 11.41 -17.37 6.38
N GLN A 168 12.73 -17.19 6.21
CA GLN A 168 13.49 -16.01 6.62
C GLN A 168 12.96 -14.70 6.03
N TYR A 169 12.38 -14.73 4.82
CA TYR A 169 11.76 -13.54 4.21
C TYR A 169 10.56 -13.04 5.02
N PHE A 170 9.70 -13.96 5.47
CA PHE A 170 8.54 -13.61 6.29
C PHE A 170 8.93 -13.22 7.71
N GLU A 171 10.00 -13.82 8.24
CA GLU A 171 10.61 -13.40 9.52
C GLU A 171 11.14 -11.97 9.43
N ALA A 172 11.86 -11.62 8.36
CA ALA A 172 12.35 -10.26 8.13
C ALA A 172 11.21 -9.23 8.05
N ILE A 173 10.09 -9.56 7.39
CA ILE A 173 8.89 -8.71 7.37
C ILE A 173 8.29 -8.57 8.78
N ALA A 174 8.22 -9.67 9.54
CA ALA A 174 7.69 -9.63 10.90
C ALA A 174 8.52 -8.72 11.81
N LEU A 175 9.85 -8.81 11.72
CA LEU A 175 10.78 -7.94 12.44
C LEU A 175 10.61 -6.46 12.01
N TYR A 176 10.48 -6.21 10.71
CA TYR A 176 10.21 -4.86 10.19
C TYR A 176 8.92 -4.27 10.80
N ASN A 177 7.83 -5.04 10.82
CA ASN A 177 6.56 -4.60 11.39
C ASN A 177 6.63 -4.36 12.91
N GLN A 178 7.52 -5.06 13.61
CA GLN A 178 7.83 -4.86 15.02
C GLN A 178 8.82 -3.69 15.25
N LYS A 179 9.17 -2.94 14.20
CA LYS A 179 10.15 -1.85 14.22
C LYS A 179 11.58 -2.27 14.58
N GLN A 180 11.88 -3.56 14.50
CA GLN A 180 13.21 -4.15 14.67
C GLN A 180 13.97 -4.08 13.35
N TYR A 181 14.27 -2.85 12.91
CA TYR A 181 14.78 -2.58 11.56
C TYR A 181 16.19 -3.12 11.34
N LYS A 182 17.01 -3.23 12.39
CA LYS A 182 18.40 -3.72 12.30
C LYS A 182 18.43 -5.22 11.98
N GLU A 183 17.62 -5.98 12.70
CA GLU A 183 17.46 -7.42 12.53
C GLU A 183 16.78 -7.74 11.20
N ALA A 184 15.75 -6.96 10.83
CA ALA A 184 15.11 -7.07 9.52
C ALA A 184 16.10 -6.79 8.38
N ALA A 185 16.88 -5.71 8.47
CA ALA A 185 17.92 -5.37 7.50
C ALA A 185 18.92 -6.52 7.32
N PHE A 186 19.43 -7.07 8.44
CA PHE A 186 20.37 -8.18 8.40
C PHE A 186 19.81 -9.39 7.64
N LEU A 187 18.54 -9.76 7.89
CA LEU A 187 17.91 -10.86 7.17
C LEU A 187 17.71 -10.53 5.69
N PHE A 188 17.25 -9.33 5.34
CA PHE A 188 17.11 -8.95 3.93
C PHE A 188 18.45 -8.91 3.18
N ASP A 189 19.52 -8.45 3.83
CA ASP A 189 20.87 -8.48 3.28
C ASP A 189 21.34 -9.93 3.02
N SER A 190 21.07 -10.83 3.97
CA SER A 190 21.36 -12.26 3.84
C SER A 190 20.54 -12.92 2.71
N LEU A 191 19.28 -12.53 2.54
CA LEU A 191 18.43 -13.03 1.46
C LEU A 191 18.93 -12.59 0.08
N LEU A 192 19.37 -11.33 -0.04
CA LEU A 192 19.94 -10.82 -1.29
C LEU A 192 21.28 -11.50 -1.64
N SER A 193 22.12 -11.79 -0.63
CA SER A 193 23.41 -12.46 -0.84
C SER A 193 23.26 -13.96 -1.14
N THR A 194 22.23 -14.61 -0.62
CA THR A 194 21.90 -16.02 -0.91
C THR A 194 21.13 -16.23 -2.21
N GLY A 195 20.84 -15.14 -2.96
CA GLY A 195 20.34 -15.19 -4.34
C GLY A 195 18.87 -14.81 -4.52
N LEU A 196 18.13 -14.47 -3.46
CA LEU A 196 16.76 -13.98 -3.55
C LEU A 196 16.73 -12.51 -3.98
N GLN A 197 17.13 -12.25 -5.23
CA GLN A 197 17.35 -10.92 -5.78
C GLN A 197 16.13 -10.42 -6.56
N ASP A 198 14.95 -10.47 -5.96
CA ASP A 198 13.71 -9.98 -6.54
C ASP A 198 13.37 -8.55 -6.09
N GLN A 199 12.42 -7.93 -6.79
CA GLN A 199 12.05 -6.53 -6.59
C GLN A 199 11.66 -6.21 -5.14
N ASP A 200 10.92 -7.10 -4.47
CA ASP A 200 10.37 -6.82 -3.14
C ASP A 200 11.44 -6.96 -2.06
N THR A 201 12.32 -7.96 -2.16
CA THR A 201 13.45 -8.14 -1.23
C THR A 201 14.39 -6.92 -1.26
N TYR A 202 14.72 -6.39 -2.44
CA TYR A 202 15.53 -5.17 -2.54
C TYR A 202 14.86 -3.97 -1.89
N ARG A 203 13.56 -3.74 -2.16
CA ARG A 203 12.85 -2.59 -1.58
C ARG A 203 12.78 -2.68 -0.07
N TRP A 204 12.51 -3.87 0.49
CA TRP A 204 12.53 -4.07 1.92
C TRP A 204 13.92 -3.80 2.52
N ALA A 205 14.99 -4.30 1.91
CA ALA A 205 16.36 -4.02 2.35
C ALA A 205 16.63 -2.50 2.36
N ILE A 206 16.31 -1.82 1.25
CA ILE A 206 16.44 -0.37 1.11
C ILE A 206 15.67 0.37 2.20
N TYR A 207 14.40 0.02 2.44
CA TYR A 207 13.57 0.67 3.45
C TYR A 207 14.12 0.47 4.86
N CYS A 208 14.60 -0.72 5.19
CA CYS A 208 15.24 -0.96 6.48
C CYS A 208 16.48 -0.08 6.66
N HIS A 209 17.37 -0.02 5.65
CA HIS A 209 18.57 0.81 5.71
C HIS A 209 18.27 2.31 5.77
N LEU A 210 17.23 2.79 5.08
CA LEU A 210 16.77 4.18 5.20
C LEU A 210 16.28 4.51 6.61
N LEU A 211 15.53 3.61 7.25
CA LEU A 211 15.06 3.79 8.63
C LEU A 211 16.19 3.73 9.65
N LEU A 212 17.22 2.93 9.37
CA LEU A 212 18.48 2.90 10.14
C LEU A 212 19.40 4.08 9.84
N LYS A 213 19.04 4.96 8.89
CA LYS A 213 19.86 6.07 8.39
C LYS A 213 21.19 5.61 7.77
N ASP A 214 21.27 4.36 7.33
CA ASP A 214 22.37 3.83 6.51
C ASP A 214 22.11 4.14 5.02
N TYR A 215 22.23 5.43 4.70
CA TYR A 215 22.00 5.93 3.34
C TYR A 215 23.02 5.41 2.33
N PHE A 216 24.22 5.02 2.78
CA PHE A 216 25.24 4.43 1.93
C PHE A 216 24.78 3.08 1.40
N LYS A 217 24.36 2.18 2.29
CA LYS A 217 23.92 0.84 1.92
C LYS A 217 22.61 0.86 1.13
N ALA A 218 21.67 1.72 1.50
CA ALA A 218 20.46 1.95 0.71
C ALA A 218 20.79 2.40 -0.73
N LYS A 219 21.77 3.28 -0.92
CA LYS A 219 22.22 3.74 -2.24
C LYS A 219 22.91 2.64 -3.06
N VAL A 220 23.67 1.76 -2.41
CA VAL A 220 24.26 0.56 -3.06
C VAL A 220 23.13 -0.33 -3.58
N TYR A 221 22.14 -0.66 -2.76
CA TYR A 221 21.02 -1.49 -3.20
C TYR A 221 20.17 -0.84 -4.28
N PHE A 222 19.95 0.47 -4.26
CA PHE A 222 19.31 1.15 -5.41
C PHE A 222 20.13 1.04 -6.69
N SER A 223 21.46 1.06 -6.58
CA SER A 223 22.36 0.95 -7.74
C SER A 223 22.33 -0.45 -8.35
N GLU A 224 22.07 -1.48 -7.55
CA GLU A 224 21.83 -2.85 -7.99
C GLU A 224 20.40 -3.03 -8.53
N PHE A 225 19.41 -2.53 -7.80
CA PHE A 225 17.99 -2.58 -8.15
C PHE A 225 17.73 -2.04 -9.55
N LYS A 226 18.25 -0.84 -9.87
CA LYS A 226 18.04 -0.19 -11.17
C LYS A 226 18.64 -0.94 -12.36
N LYS A 227 19.56 -1.89 -12.14
CA LYS A 227 20.12 -2.74 -13.21
C LYS A 227 19.15 -3.84 -13.64
N ARG A 228 18.17 -4.17 -12.79
CA ARG A 228 17.29 -5.34 -12.93
C ARG A 228 15.82 -4.98 -13.02
N PHE A 229 15.43 -3.90 -12.34
CA PHE A 229 14.04 -3.53 -12.15
C PHE A 229 13.79 -2.07 -12.51
N THR A 230 12.55 -1.78 -12.87
CA THR A 230 12.07 -0.42 -13.10
C THR A 230 11.69 0.23 -11.77
N MET A 231 12.12 1.48 -11.60
CA MET A 231 11.81 2.26 -10.40
C MET A 231 10.39 2.83 -10.47
N ASN A 232 9.69 2.80 -9.34
CA ASN A 232 8.40 3.48 -9.16
C ASN A 232 8.58 4.87 -8.52
N SER A 233 7.47 5.55 -8.24
CA SER A 233 7.49 6.85 -7.57
C SER A 233 8.21 6.81 -6.22
N GLU A 234 7.92 5.82 -5.37
CA GLU A 234 8.55 5.72 -4.04
C GLU A 234 10.05 5.45 -4.11
N ASP A 235 10.51 4.64 -5.07
CA ASP A 235 11.93 4.40 -5.29
C ASP A 235 12.66 5.71 -5.62
N TYR A 236 12.07 6.55 -6.48
CA TYR A 236 12.62 7.88 -6.78
C TYR A 236 12.53 8.85 -5.60
N SER A 237 11.44 8.81 -4.83
CA SER A 237 11.29 9.61 -3.60
C SER A 237 12.44 9.32 -2.62
N ASN A 238 12.72 8.04 -2.40
CA ASN A 238 13.77 7.57 -1.50
C ASN A 238 15.18 7.86 -2.01
N LEU A 239 15.43 7.74 -3.31
CA LEU A 239 16.68 8.22 -3.91
C LEU A 239 16.86 9.74 -3.71
N GLY A 240 15.79 10.51 -3.88
CA GLY A 240 15.80 11.94 -3.59
C GLY A 240 16.24 12.21 -2.14
N LEU A 241 15.67 11.48 -1.18
CA LEU A 241 16.04 11.57 0.24
C LEU A 241 17.51 11.27 0.48
N ILE A 242 18.04 10.19 -0.11
CA ILE A 242 19.46 9.83 -0.03
C ILE A 242 20.35 10.96 -0.56
N TYR A 243 20.04 11.52 -1.73
CA TYR A 243 20.85 12.62 -2.29
C TYR A 243 20.72 13.92 -1.51
N SER A 244 19.56 14.19 -0.90
CA SER A 244 19.38 15.31 0.01
C SER A 244 20.23 15.17 1.27
N HIS A 245 20.39 13.95 1.80
CA HIS A 245 21.29 13.70 2.93
C HIS A 245 22.75 14.00 2.58
N TYR A 246 23.19 13.66 1.36
CA TYR A 246 24.52 14.00 0.86
C TYR A 246 24.64 15.45 0.33
N GLU A 247 23.70 16.33 0.69
CA GLU A 247 23.67 17.76 0.30
C GLU A 247 23.70 17.98 -1.23
N ASN A 248 23.39 16.95 -2.02
CA ASN A 248 23.28 17.05 -3.46
C ASN A 248 21.85 17.43 -3.84
N HIS A 249 21.47 18.66 -3.50
CA HIS A 249 20.11 19.18 -3.66
C HIS A 249 19.65 19.16 -5.13
N GLU A 250 20.56 19.38 -6.09
CA GLU A 250 20.22 19.32 -7.52
C GLU A 250 19.74 17.92 -7.93
N LYS A 251 20.47 16.86 -7.55
CA LYS A 251 20.05 15.48 -7.82
C LYS A 251 18.80 15.11 -7.02
N ALA A 252 18.70 15.54 -5.76
CA ALA A 252 17.51 15.30 -4.95
C ALA A 252 16.25 15.85 -5.65
N MET A 253 16.29 17.11 -6.08
CA MET A 253 15.20 17.77 -6.82
C MET A 253 14.84 17.04 -8.12
N LYS A 254 15.85 16.56 -8.89
CA LYS A 254 15.62 15.75 -10.10
C LYS A 254 14.89 14.44 -9.79
N PHE A 255 15.24 13.76 -8.69
CA PHE A 255 14.57 12.51 -8.30
C PHE A 255 13.16 12.75 -7.75
N TYR A 256 12.95 13.77 -6.92
CA TYR A 256 11.58 14.15 -6.51
C TYR A 256 10.71 14.53 -7.70
N ALA A 257 11.23 15.24 -8.70
CA ALA A 257 10.50 15.55 -9.92
C ALA A 257 10.12 14.28 -10.72
N LYS A 258 11.02 13.29 -10.81
CA LYS A 258 10.69 11.99 -11.42
C LYS A 258 9.63 11.23 -10.64
N SER A 259 9.71 11.23 -9.31
CA SER A 259 8.68 10.65 -8.45
C SER A 259 7.30 11.27 -8.73
N LEU A 260 7.21 12.61 -8.69
CA LEU A 260 5.98 13.35 -8.89
C LEU A 260 5.43 13.27 -10.32
N LYS A 261 6.29 13.01 -11.31
CA LYS A 261 5.85 12.71 -12.68
C LYS A 261 5.14 11.34 -12.75
N LEU A 262 5.59 10.36 -11.98
CA LEU A 262 4.96 9.03 -11.92
C LEU A 262 3.73 8.99 -11.01
N ASN A 263 3.77 9.70 -9.88
CA ASN A 263 2.66 9.85 -8.97
C ASN A 263 2.62 11.29 -8.43
N PRO A 264 1.77 12.16 -9.00
CA PRO A 264 1.60 13.53 -8.52
C PRO A 264 1.09 13.63 -7.07
N MET A 265 0.49 12.54 -6.54
CA MET A 265 -0.07 12.49 -5.19
C MET A 265 0.91 11.93 -4.14
N ASN A 266 2.20 11.79 -4.45
CA ASN A 266 3.20 11.35 -3.47
C ASN A 266 3.51 12.50 -2.48
N SER A 267 2.84 12.50 -1.33
CA SER A 267 2.98 13.51 -0.28
C SER A 267 4.42 13.61 0.25
N TYR A 268 5.14 12.48 0.41
CA TYR A 268 6.54 12.48 0.84
C TYR A 268 7.45 13.19 -0.17
N SER A 269 7.27 12.96 -1.47
CA SER A 269 8.04 13.65 -2.50
C SER A 269 7.72 15.14 -2.57
N LEU A 270 6.45 15.54 -2.39
CA LEU A 270 6.05 16.95 -2.31
C LEU A 270 6.72 17.62 -1.10
N ASN A 271 6.58 17.04 0.09
CA ASN A 271 7.20 17.56 1.31
C ASN A 271 8.73 17.65 1.17
N ASN A 272 9.39 16.58 0.73
CA ASN A 272 10.86 16.58 0.66
C ASN A 272 11.40 17.52 -0.41
N LYS A 273 10.66 17.72 -1.51
CA LYS A 273 10.97 18.75 -2.50
C LYS A 273 10.82 20.15 -1.91
N GLY A 274 9.73 20.43 -1.19
CA GLY A 274 9.55 21.69 -0.46
C GLY A 274 10.64 21.92 0.59
N TYR A 275 11.02 20.88 1.33
CA TYR A 275 12.09 20.94 2.31
C TYR A 275 13.45 21.26 1.67
N THR A 276 13.75 20.66 0.52
CA THR A 276 14.95 21.00 -0.25
C THR A 276 14.93 22.46 -0.72
N LEU A 277 13.78 22.97 -1.14
CA LEU A 277 13.61 24.39 -1.48
C LEU A 277 13.81 25.31 -0.26
N ASN A 278 13.37 24.91 0.94
CA ASN A 278 13.67 25.64 2.17
C ASN A 278 15.17 25.72 2.46
N ILE A 279 15.93 24.64 2.25
CA ILE A 279 17.40 24.66 2.38
C ILE A 279 18.02 25.63 1.39
N LEU A 280 17.46 25.72 0.18
CA LEU A 280 17.88 26.66 -0.86
C LEU A 280 17.27 28.07 -0.70
N GLU A 281 16.63 28.35 0.45
CA GLU A 281 15.99 29.64 0.79
C GLU A 281 14.87 30.09 -0.18
N LYS A 282 14.31 29.15 -0.95
CA LYS A 282 13.19 29.37 -1.89
C LYS A 282 11.85 29.14 -1.20
N TYR A 283 11.57 29.94 -0.17
CA TYR A 283 10.46 29.70 0.75
C TYR A 283 9.07 29.76 0.09
N GLU A 284 8.83 30.72 -0.81
CA GLU A 284 7.53 30.86 -1.48
C GLU A 284 7.23 29.65 -2.38
N GLU A 285 8.22 29.20 -3.16
CA GLU A 285 8.10 27.98 -3.96
C GLU A 285 7.88 26.73 -3.08
N ALA A 286 8.54 26.67 -1.93
CA ALA A 286 8.42 25.56 -0.99
C ALA A 286 6.99 25.43 -0.42
N ILE A 287 6.36 26.55 -0.05
CA ILE A 287 4.99 26.60 0.48
C ILE A 287 4.01 25.92 -0.47
N ALA A 288 4.09 26.19 -1.77
CA ALA A 288 3.21 25.57 -2.76
C ALA A 288 3.32 24.03 -2.81
N PHE A 289 4.49 23.45 -2.51
CA PHE A 289 4.65 22.00 -2.41
C PHE A 289 4.12 21.45 -1.08
N PHE A 290 4.31 22.17 0.03
CA PHE A 290 3.74 21.77 1.31
C PHE A 290 2.21 21.84 1.32
N ASP A 291 1.62 22.86 0.71
CA ASP A 291 0.16 22.99 0.58
C ASP A 291 -0.42 21.79 -0.14
N LYS A 292 0.16 21.40 -1.29
CA LYS A 292 -0.26 20.19 -2.01
C LYS A 292 -0.07 18.92 -1.18
N ALA A 293 1.03 18.81 -0.42
CA ALA A 293 1.24 17.66 0.45
C ALA A 293 0.15 17.55 1.52
N LEU A 294 -0.28 18.69 2.08
CA LEU A 294 -1.30 18.80 3.12
C LEU A 294 -2.73 18.67 2.58
N GLU A 295 -2.97 19.01 1.31
CA GLU A 295 -4.24 18.69 0.62
C GLU A 295 -4.44 17.18 0.52
N ILE A 296 -3.36 16.43 0.29
CA ILE A 296 -3.37 14.96 0.18
C ILE A 296 -3.43 14.31 1.56
N ASP A 297 -2.59 14.77 2.49
CA ASP A 297 -2.51 14.25 3.85
C ASP A 297 -2.50 15.38 4.88
N LYS A 298 -3.69 15.68 5.41
CA LYS A 298 -3.91 16.69 6.44
C LYS A 298 -3.29 16.33 7.81
N SER A 299 -2.78 15.12 7.98
CA SER A 299 -2.11 14.67 9.21
C SER A 299 -0.59 14.69 9.09
N PHE A 300 -0.03 15.21 7.99
CA PHE A 300 1.40 15.16 7.74
C PHE A 300 2.19 16.22 8.55
N ALA A 301 2.51 15.89 9.80
CA ALA A 301 3.18 16.77 10.75
C ALA A 301 4.45 17.45 10.18
N TYR A 302 5.29 16.73 9.44
CA TYR A 302 6.50 17.30 8.83
C TYR A 302 6.20 18.42 7.83
N SER A 303 5.13 18.30 7.03
CA SER A 303 4.74 19.33 6.06
C SER A 303 4.30 20.62 6.74
N TYR A 304 3.50 20.53 7.82
CA TYR A 304 3.16 21.69 8.65
C TYR A 304 4.41 22.34 9.23
N ASN A 305 5.30 21.56 9.85
CA ASN A 305 6.51 22.11 10.44
C ASN A 305 7.41 22.84 9.42
N ASN A 306 7.57 22.25 8.23
CA ASN A 306 8.40 22.81 7.18
C ASN A 306 7.78 24.06 6.54
N ARG A 307 6.45 24.04 6.31
CA ARG A 307 5.71 25.22 5.85
C ARG A 307 5.74 26.36 6.88
N GLY A 308 5.64 26.01 8.16
CA GLY A 308 5.74 26.97 9.26
C GLY A 308 7.07 27.72 9.26
N LEU A 309 8.18 27.00 9.07
CA LEU A 309 9.50 27.62 8.90
C LEU A 309 9.55 28.54 7.66
N SER A 310 9.03 28.11 6.52
CA SER A 310 8.98 28.95 5.30
C SER A 310 8.23 30.25 5.54
N LYS A 311 7.05 30.18 6.17
CA LYS A 311 6.22 31.35 6.51
C LYS A 311 6.93 32.28 7.48
N ILE A 312 7.59 31.75 8.52
CA ILE A 312 8.39 32.54 9.46
C ILE A 312 9.51 33.29 8.72
N LYS A 313 10.24 32.62 7.84
CA LYS A 313 11.33 33.24 7.07
C LYS A 313 10.85 34.30 6.07
N LEU A 314 9.58 34.25 5.67
CA LEU A 314 8.92 35.28 4.86
C LEU A 314 8.27 36.40 5.70
N GLY A 315 8.40 36.39 7.03
CA GLY A 315 7.79 37.38 7.92
C GLY A 315 6.31 37.12 8.26
N ARG A 316 5.72 36.03 7.77
CA ARG A 316 4.35 35.58 8.12
C ARG A 316 4.37 34.82 9.45
N ILE A 317 4.79 35.52 10.51
CA ILE A 317 5.15 34.90 11.80
C ILE A 317 3.97 34.15 12.44
N GLU A 318 2.80 34.78 12.53
CA GLU A 318 1.62 34.19 13.19
C GLU A 318 1.17 32.90 12.50
N GLU A 319 1.05 32.94 11.18
CA GLU A 319 0.68 31.76 10.37
C GLU A 319 1.72 30.65 10.48
N GLY A 320 3.00 31.01 10.53
CA GLY A 320 4.08 30.04 10.64
C GLY A 320 4.15 29.37 12.01
N LEU A 321 3.95 30.14 13.09
CA LEU A 321 3.84 29.58 14.45
C LEU A 321 2.60 28.70 14.61
N HIS A 322 1.48 29.07 13.99
CA HIS A 322 0.29 28.21 13.96
C HIS A 322 0.59 26.86 13.30
N ASP A 323 1.27 26.85 12.15
CA ASP A 323 1.70 25.61 11.48
C ASP A 323 2.68 24.79 12.32
N LEU A 324 3.63 25.42 13.03
CA LEU A 324 4.52 24.70 13.95
C LEU A 324 3.73 24.03 15.08
N ASN A 325 2.74 24.73 15.66
CA ASN A 325 1.89 24.17 16.72
C ASN A 325 1.06 22.98 16.22
N LEU A 326 0.45 23.07 15.03
CA LEU A 326 -0.26 21.95 14.41
C LEU A 326 0.66 20.75 14.20
N SER A 327 1.92 20.96 13.79
CA SER A 327 2.89 19.88 13.69
C SER A 327 3.14 19.19 15.04
N PHE A 328 3.27 19.96 16.12
CA PHE A 328 3.49 19.43 17.46
C PHE A 328 2.27 18.68 18.01
N GLU A 329 1.06 19.17 17.74
CA GLU A 329 -0.19 18.47 18.10
C GLU A 329 -0.30 17.12 17.40
N LEU A 330 0.12 17.04 16.13
CA LEU A 330 0.10 15.80 15.34
C LEU A 330 1.22 14.82 15.74
N ASP A 331 2.44 15.33 16.01
CA ASP A 331 3.58 14.53 16.45
C ASP A 331 4.44 15.28 17.48
N PRO A 332 4.20 15.06 18.78
CA PRO A 332 4.98 15.67 19.87
C PRO A 332 6.46 15.26 19.90
N TYR A 333 6.84 14.19 19.18
CA TYR A 333 8.21 13.66 19.11
C TYR A 333 8.96 14.14 17.87
N ASN A 334 8.33 14.93 16.99
CA ASN A 334 8.98 15.54 15.85
C ASN A 334 10.08 16.52 16.31
N SER A 335 11.33 16.12 16.19
CA SER A 335 12.49 16.92 16.58
C SER A 335 12.56 18.27 15.84
N TYR A 336 12.08 18.31 14.58
CA TYR A 336 12.13 19.52 13.76
C TYR A 336 11.23 20.65 14.28
N TYR A 337 10.16 20.35 15.05
CA TYR A 337 9.37 21.38 15.72
C TYR A 337 10.24 22.24 16.65
N PHE A 338 10.97 21.59 17.55
CA PHE A 338 11.85 22.27 18.49
C PHE A 338 13.00 22.98 17.77
N ARG A 339 13.55 22.39 16.71
CA ARG A 339 14.55 23.05 15.87
C ARG A 339 14.01 24.33 15.25
N ASN A 340 12.85 24.28 14.59
CA ASN A 340 12.32 25.42 13.83
C ASN A 340 11.82 26.53 14.77
N LEU A 341 11.23 26.16 15.92
CA LEU A 341 10.91 27.14 16.97
C LEU A 341 12.19 27.76 17.57
N GLY A 342 13.26 26.97 17.71
CA GLY A 342 14.57 27.47 18.12
C GLY A 342 15.16 28.49 17.14
N ILE A 343 15.07 28.21 15.83
CA ILE A 343 15.46 29.15 14.76
C ILE A 343 14.67 30.46 14.87
N TYR A 344 13.36 30.38 15.08
CA TYR A 344 12.54 31.57 15.30
C TYR A 344 13.02 32.42 16.48
N HIS A 345 13.32 31.80 17.63
CA HIS A 345 13.87 32.52 18.78
C HIS A 345 15.28 33.06 18.53
N GLN A 346 16.11 32.35 17.77
CA GLN A 346 17.44 32.80 17.36
C GLN A 346 17.34 34.04 16.47
N ASP A 347 16.44 34.06 15.49
CA ASP A 347 16.20 35.21 14.61
C ASP A 347 15.73 36.46 15.39
N LYS A 348 15.07 36.27 16.53
CA LYS A 348 14.69 37.35 17.48
C LYS A 348 15.82 37.79 18.42
N GLY A 349 16.99 37.17 18.36
CA GLY A 349 18.10 37.42 19.28
C GLY A 349 17.93 36.78 20.67
N GLU A 350 16.94 35.90 20.85
CA GLU A 350 16.64 35.20 22.11
C GLU A 350 17.45 33.90 22.25
N TYR A 351 18.78 33.98 22.09
CA TYR A 351 19.69 32.82 21.99
C TYR A 351 19.62 31.85 23.18
N GLY A 352 19.32 32.34 24.38
CA GLY A 352 19.14 31.48 25.56
C GLY A 352 17.92 30.55 25.45
N LYS A 353 16.82 31.01 24.84
CA LYS A 353 15.65 30.18 24.54
C LYS A 353 15.92 29.24 23.37
N ALA A 354 16.54 29.76 22.31
CA ALA A 354 16.92 28.97 21.14
C ALA A 354 17.79 27.76 21.52
N LEU A 355 18.82 27.96 22.35
CA LEU A 355 19.70 26.89 22.81
C LEU A 355 18.94 25.77 23.55
N LYS A 356 18.00 26.12 24.44
CA LYS A 356 17.17 25.13 25.14
C LYS A 356 16.34 24.30 24.16
N LEU A 357 15.76 24.94 23.16
CA LEU A 357 14.97 24.27 22.12
C LEU A 357 15.83 23.38 21.23
N PHE A 358 17.02 23.83 20.81
CA PHE A 358 17.94 23.00 20.03
C PHE A 358 18.43 21.77 20.79
N LEU A 359 18.74 21.92 22.08
CA LEU A 359 19.10 20.78 22.93
C LEU A 359 17.94 19.79 23.06
N LYS A 360 16.69 20.27 23.16
CA LYS A 360 15.50 19.41 23.16
C LYS A 360 15.34 18.69 21.82
N SER A 361 15.47 19.38 20.69
CA SER A 361 15.47 18.77 19.35
C SER A 361 16.51 17.65 19.25
N ARG A 362 17.76 17.92 19.66
CA ARG A 362 18.84 16.93 19.59
C ARG A 362 18.59 15.72 20.50
N SER A 363 17.93 15.92 21.64
CA SER A 363 17.56 14.81 22.54
C SER A 363 16.51 13.88 21.94
N LEU A 364 15.66 14.39 21.04
CA LEU A 364 14.65 13.60 20.32
C LEU A 364 15.25 12.90 19.11
N ASP A 365 16.07 13.61 18.33
CA ASP A 365 16.80 13.03 17.21
C ASP A 365 18.16 13.73 17.03
N ARG A 366 19.24 12.97 17.19
CA ARG A 366 20.60 13.48 17.01
C ARG A 366 20.96 13.75 15.55
N TYR A 367 20.17 13.27 14.60
CA TYR A 367 20.39 13.44 13.16
C TYR A 367 19.51 14.53 12.54
N THR A 368 18.79 15.31 13.35
CA THR A 368 18.07 16.49 12.84
C THR A 368 19.05 17.41 12.12
N HIS A 369 18.71 17.83 10.90
CA HIS A 369 19.63 18.58 10.03
C HIS A 369 20.17 19.86 10.70
N ASN A 370 21.49 20.07 10.64
CA ASN A 370 22.24 21.20 11.22
C ASN A 370 22.06 21.42 12.73
N ILE A 371 21.58 20.44 13.50
CA ILE A 371 21.26 20.68 14.91
C ILE A 371 22.48 20.99 15.77
N ASP A 372 23.61 20.33 15.55
CA ASP A 372 24.83 20.59 16.32
C ASP A 372 25.47 21.93 15.95
N LEU A 373 25.37 22.36 14.69
CA LEU A 373 25.80 23.68 14.24
C LEU A 373 24.99 24.79 14.94
N LEU A 374 23.65 24.67 14.94
CA LEU A 374 22.75 25.62 15.60
C LEU A 374 23.03 25.72 17.12
N ILE A 375 23.34 24.60 17.77
CA ILE A 375 23.74 24.58 19.19
C ILE A 375 25.06 25.33 19.40
N ALA A 376 26.05 25.12 18.53
CA ALA A 376 27.34 25.79 18.62
C ALA A 376 27.22 27.31 18.43
N GLU A 377 26.48 27.75 17.41
CA GLU A 377 26.21 29.17 17.15
C GLU A 377 25.53 29.86 18.34
N ALA A 378 24.48 29.24 18.90
CA ALA A 378 23.76 29.81 20.03
C ALA A 378 24.64 29.92 21.28
N LYS A 379 25.56 28.98 21.50
CA LYS A 379 26.53 29.04 22.62
C LYS A 379 27.58 30.13 22.43
N ASP A 380 28.18 30.21 21.24
CA ASP A 380 29.19 31.21 20.92
C ASP A 380 28.65 32.62 21.14
N TYR A 381 27.44 32.90 20.65
CA TYR A 381 26.81 34.20 20.87
C TYR A 381 26.58 34.52 22.35
N LEU A 382 26.13 33.56 23.15
CA LEU A 382 25.94 33.74 24.58
C LEU A 382 27.27 34.00 25.31
N SER A 383 28.36 33.34 24.90
CA SER A 383 29.69 33.57 25.49
C SER A 383 30.31 34.92 25.13
N ARG A 384 29.95 35.53 24.00
CA ARG A 384 30.44 36.86 23.59
C ARG A 384 29.71 38.03 24.26
N LYS A 385 28.59 37.76 24.95
CA LYS A 385 27.80 38.76 25.68
C LYS A 385 28.10 38.81 27.18
N ILE A 386 28.94 37.89 27.67
CA ILE A 386 29.50 37.89 29.03
C ILE A 386 30.85 38.58 28.96
#